data_AF-A0AAV6B8Y1-F1
#
_entry.id   AF-A0AAV6B8Y1-F1
#
_cell.length_a   1.000
_cell.length_b   1.000
_cell.length_c   1.000
_cell.angle_alpha   90.00
_cell.angle_beta   90.00
_cell.angle_gamma   90.00
#
_symmetry.space_group_name_H-M   'P 1'
#
loop_
_entity.id
_entity.type
_entity.pdbx_description
1 polymer ?
#
loop_
_entity_poly.entity_id
_entity_poly.type
_entity_poly.pdbx_seq_one_letter_code
_entity_poly.pdbx_strand_id
1 'polypeptide(L)'
;GFKPDVLLQQIEEINALPRLELHGLMTIAPWTPEPEKVRSVFRRLRELKSECEQKLGAPLEHLSMGMSGDFEVAIEEGATIVRIGTALFGPRPRQLRPAILEEGP
;
A
#
# COMPACT_ATOMS: atom_id res chain seq x y z
N GLY A 1 2.57 -9.41 0.91
CA GLY A 1 3.67 -8.43 0.97
C GLY A 1 4.97 -9.15 1.20
N PHE A 2 6.10 -8.58 0.78
CA PHE A 2 7.42 -9.08 1.18
C PHE A 2 7.63 -8.93 2.69
N LYS A 3 8.40 -9.85 3.29
CA LYS A 3 8.96 -9.60 4.61
C LYS A 3 10.12 -8.61 4.49
N PRO A 4 10.33 -7.70 5.45
CA PRO A 4 11.39 -6.68 5.36
C PRO A 4 12.79 -7.27 5.15
N ASP A 5 13.13 -8.31 5.91
CA ASP A 5 14.42 -9.03 5.86
C ASP A 5 14.65 -9.68 4.48
N VAL A 6 13.62 -10.32 3.92
CA VAL A 6 13.70 -10.94 2.60
C VAL A 6 13.82 -9.87 1.50
N LEU A 7 13.07 -8.76 1.61
CA LEU A 7 13.17 -7.65 0.65
C LEU A 7 14.60 -7.11 0.59
N LEU A 8 15.21 -6.83 1.74
CA LEU A 8 16.57 -6.29 1.82
C LEU A 8 17.60 -7.25 1.21
N GLN A 9 17.40 -8.56 1.32
CA GLN A 9 18.27 -9.55 0.70
C GLN A 9 18.14 -9.57 -0.83
N GLN A 10 16.96 -9.26 -1.38
CA GLN A 10 16.65 -9.46 -2.82
C GLN A 10 16.56 -8.15 -3.63
N ILE A 11 16.61 -6.98 -2.99
CA ILE A 11 16.32 -5.70 -3.67
C ILE A 11 17.26 -5.36 -4.83
N GLU A 12 18.54 -5.73 -4.72
CA GLU A 12 19.53 -5.53 -5.79
C GLU A 12 19.24 -6.43 -7.01
N GLU A 13 18.85 -7.68 -6.78
CA GLU A 13 18.47 -8.62 -7.84
C GLU A 13 17.22 -8.12 -8.56
N ILE A 14 16.24 -7.60 -7.81
CA ILE A 14 15.03 -6.98 -8.37
C ILE A 14 15.40 -5.75 -9.21
N ASN A 15 16.29 -4.90 -8.70
CA ASN A 15 16.75 -3.70 -9.40
C ASN A 15 17.58 -3.99 -10.66
N ALA A 16 18.21 -5.16 -10.74
CA ALA A 16 18.97 -5.60 -11.91
C ALA A 16 18.09 -6.10 -13.08
N LEU A 17 16.77 -6.22 -12.89
CA LEU A 17 15.86 -6.70 -13.93
C LEU A 17 15.73 -5.65 -15.07
N PRO A 18 16.10 -5.98 -16.32
CA PRO A 18 16.35 -4.98 -17.38
C PRO A 18 15.09 -4.29 -17.93
N ARG A 19 13.90 -4.71 -17.51
CA ARG A 19 12.61 -4.16 -17.95
C ARG A 19 11.74 -3.68 -16.79
N LEU A 20 12.31 -3.56 -15.61
CA LEU A 20 11.65 -3.06 -14.42
C LEU A 20 12.46 -1.90 -13.85
N GLU A 21 11.75 -0.93 -13.30
CA GLU A 21 12.34 0.17 -12.57
C GLU A 21 11.68 0.22 -11.21
N LEU A 22 12.51 0.28 -10.16
CA LEU A 22 12.03 0.32 -8.79
C LEU A 22 11.81 1.77 -8.37
N HIS A 23 10.55 2.17 -8.26
CA HIS A 23 10.18 3.55 -7.90
C HIS A 23 9.92 3.75 -6.41
N GLY A 24 9.72 2.68 -5.63
CA GLY A 24 9.28 2.85 -4.25
C GLY A 24 8.76 1.60 -3.59
N LEU A 25 8.24 1.80 -2.37
CA LEU A 25 7.61 0.75 -1.57
C LEU A 25 6.12 1.01 -1.41
N MET A 26 5.36 -0.05 -1.14
CA MET A 26 3.93 -0.01 -0.91
C MET A 26 3.54 -0.86 0.29
N THR A 27 2.63 -0.36 1.12
CA THR A 27 1.99 -1.17 2.18
C THR A 27 0.49 -0.90 2.30
N ILE A 28 -0.20 -1.88 2.88
CA ILE A 28 -1.59 -1.78 3.34
C ILE A 28 -1.54 -2.08 4.84
N ALA A 29 -1.92 -1.10 5.66
CA ALA A 29 -2.01 -1.30 7.09
C ALA A 29 -3.25 -2.13 7.46
N PRO A 30 -3.24 -2.82 8.62
CA PRO A 30 -4.43 -3.47 9.15
C PRO A 30 -5.58 -2.47 9.28
N TRP A 31 -6.80 -2.92 8.97
CA TRP A 31 -7.96 -2.07 9.17
C TRP A 31 -8.19 -1.80 10.66
N THR A 32 -8.44 -0.54 10.99
CA THR A 32 -8.74 -0.06 12.33
C THR A 32 -9.67 1.14 12.22
N PRO A 33 -10.60 1.34 13.17
CA PRO A 33 -11.37 2.58 13.25
C PRO A 33 -10.55 3.78 13.75
N GLU A 34 -9.37 3.52 14.33
CA GLU A 34 -8.49 4.54 14.91
C GLU A 34 -7.20 4.64 14.08
N PRO A 35 -7.02 5.69 13.25
CA PRO A 35 -5.91 5.81 12.30
C PRO A 35 -4.53 5.81 12.95
N GLU A 36 -4.41 6.37 14.15
CA GLU A 36 -3.15 6.43 14.90
C GLU A 36 -2.55 5.05 15.17
N LYS A 37 -3.37 4.00 15.29
CA LYS A 37 -2.89 2.63 15.54
C LYS A 37 -2.03 2.08 14.40
N VAL A 38 -2.14 2.64 13.18
CA VAL A 38 -1.33 2.20 12.03
C VAL A 38 -0.10 3.07 11.77
N ARG A 39 0.12 4.14 12.55
CA ARG A 39 1.27 5.04 12.36
C ARG A 39 2.60 4.30 12.37
N SER A 40 2.76 3.32 13.27
CA SER A 40 3.98 2.51 13.35
C SER A 40 4.26 1.70 12.07
N VAL A 41 3.20 1.29 11.34
CA VAL A 41 3.32 0.58 10.06
C VAL A 41 3.87 1.51 8.98
N PHE A 42 3.34 2.73 8.88
CA PHE A 42 3.80 3.71 7.89
C PHE A 42 5.21 4.22 8.19
N ARG A 43 5.51 4.47 9.47
CA ARG A 43 6.88 4.79 9.91
C ARG A 43 7.86 3.69 9.53
N ARG A 44 7.51 2.42 9.81
CA ARG A 44 8.39 1.29 9.46
C ARG A 44 8.59 1.16 7.96
N LEU A 45 7.58 1.47 7.13
CA LEU A 45 7.75 1.47 5.68
C LEU A 45 8.72 2.58 5.21
N ARG A 46 8.64 3.78 5.81
CA ARG A 46 9.59 4.86 5.52
C ARG A 46 11.02 4.47 5.88
N GLU A 47 11.23 3.88 7.06
CA GLU A 47 12.54 3.38 7.47
C GLU A 47 13.07 2.31 6.52
N LEU A 48 12.22 1.34 6.14
CA LEU A 48 12.59 0.28 5.21
C LEU A 48 12.97 0.83 3.82
N LYS A 49 12.29 1.89 3.36
CA LYS A 49 12.68 2.60 2.13
C LYS A 49 14.09 3.16 2.26
N SER A 50 14.41 3.84 3.36
CA SER A 50 15.76 4.36 3.59
C SER A 50 16.82 3.25 3.62
N GLU A 51 16.51 2.08 4.21
CA GLU A 51 17.39 0.91 4.19
C GLU A 51 17.61 0.38 2.75
N CYS A 52 16.55 0.33 1.94
CA CYS A 52 16.65 -0.04 0.53
C CYS A 52 17.48 0.97 -0.28
N GLU A 53 17.29 2.27 -0.08
CA GLU A 53 18.04 3.33 -0.77
C GLU A 53 19.54 3.25 -0.47
N GLN A 54 19.91 2.99 0.80
CA GLN A 54 21.30 2.78 1.18
C GLN A 54 21.92 1.58 0.46
N LYS A 55 21.16 0.49 0.32
CA LYS A 55 21.65 -0.73 -0.33
C LYS A 55 21.78 -0.57 -1.84
N LEU A 56 20.85 0.14 -2.47
CA LEU A 56 20.86 0.42 -3.90
C LEU A 56 21.83 1.54 -4.30
N GLY A 57 22.21 2.41 -3.36
CA GLY A 57 22.98 3.62 -3.66
C GLY A 57 22.20 4.62 -4.53
N ALA A 58 20.87 4.51 -4.55
CA ALA A 58 19.97 5.30 -5.38
C ALA A 58 18.67 5.61 -4.61
N PRO A 59 18.05 6.78 -4.86
CA PRO A 59 16.80 7.13 -4.21
C PRO A 59 15.65 6.29 -4.76
N LEU A 60 14.68 6.03 -3.89
CA LEU A 60 13.35 5.56 -4.25
C LEU A 60 12.41 6.73 -4.09
N GLU A 61 11.62 7.04 -5.11
CA GLU A 61 10.80 8.26 -5.10
C GLU A 61 9.56 8.11 -4.21
N HIS A 62 9.01 6.89 -4.10
CA HIS A 62 7.64 6.72 -3.65
C HIS A 62 7.44 5.89 -2.39
N LEU A 63 6.51 6.38 -1.56
CA LEU A 63 5.85 5.61 -0.52
C LEU A 63 4.35 5.58 -0.83
N SER A 64 3.89 4.44 -1.34
CA SER A 64 2.46 4.20 -1.57
C SER A 64 1.85 3.62 -0.30
N MET A 65 1.24 4.46 0.52
CA MET A 65 0.60 4.08 1.77
C MET A 65 -0.49 5.08 2.15
N GLY A 66 -1.50 4.62 2.89
CA GLY A 66 -2.70 5.40 3.18
C GLY A 66 -3.85 5.13 2.20
N MET A 67 -5.03 4.95 2.79
CA MET A 67 -6.34 4.74 2.16
C MET A 67 -7.36 5.67 2.83
N SER A 68 -8.62 5.62 2.40
CA SER A 68 -9.67 6.55 2.86
C SER A 68 -9.80 6.73 4.38
N GLY A 69 -9.40 5.74 5.19
CA GLY A 69 -9.50 5.80 6.65
C GLY A 69 -8.23 6.20 7.38
N ASP A 70 -7.08 6.29 6.72
CA ASP A 70 -5.78 6.47 7.38
C ASP A 70 -4.78 7.32 6.57
N PHE A 71 -5.23 7.98 5.50
CA PHE A 71 -4.37 8.74 4.60
C PHE A 71 -3.72 9.97 5.27
N GLU A 72 -4.36 10.60 6.24
CA GLU A 72 -3.79 11.75 6.96
C GLU A 72 -2.53 11.34 7.73
N VAL A 73 -2.62 10.26 8.53
CA VAL A 73 -1.47 9.67 9.24
C VAL A 73 -0.40 9.18 8.26
N ALA A 74 -0.80 8.63 7.12
CA ALA A 74 0.13 8.22 6.08
C ALA A 74 0.92 9.41 5.50
N ILE A 75 0.26 10.55 5.22
CA ILE A 75 0.89 11.77 4.73
C ILE A 75 1.90 12.31 5.75
N GLU A 76 1.53 12.36 7.03
CA GLU A 76 2.42 12.80 8.10
C GLU A 76 3.68 11.92 8.23
N GLU A 77 3.56 10.62 7.96
CA GLU A 77 4.69 9.69 7.97
C GLU A 77 5.43 9.62 6.61
N GLY A 78 5.07 10.46 5.63
CA GLY A 78 5.81 10.67 4.38
C GLY A 78 5.25 9.96 3.15
N ALA A 79 3.96 9.61 3.13
CA ALA A 79 3.33 9.06 1.93
C ALA A 79 3.42 10.05 0.74
N THR A 80 3.84 9.54 -0.41
CA THR A 80 3.84 10.30 -1.68
C THR A 80 2.67 9.90 -2.57
N ILE A 81 2.09 8.72 -2.33
CA ILE A 81 0.91 8.21 -3.04
C ILE A 81 -0.08 7.69 -2.00
N VAL A 82 -1.26 8.32 -1.93
CA VAL A 82 -2.42 7.84 -1.17
C VAL A 82 -3.46 7.22 -2.11
N ARG A 83 -4.20 6.22 -1.64
CA ARG A 83 -5.15 5.45 -2.45
C ARG A 83 -6.58 5.61 -1.94
N ILE A 84 -7.25 6.67 -2.40
CA ILE A 84 -8.57 7.07 -1.87
C ILE A 84 -9.69 6.48 -2.73
N GLY A 85 -10.61 5.76 -2.08
CA GLY A 85 -11.75 5.08 -2.72
C GLY A 85 -13.06 5.58 -2.14
N THR A 86 -13.51 4.95 -1.05
CA THR A 86 -14.79 5.26 -0.38
C THR A 86 -14.95 6.74 -0.03
N ALA A 87 -13.90 7.45 0.38
CA ALA A 87 -14.01 8.87 0.69
C ALA A 87 -14.26 9.75 -0.55
N LEU A 88 -13.89 9.29 -1.75
CA LEU A 88 -14.18 9.99 -3.02
C LEU A 88 -15.48 9.51 -3.67
N PHE A 89 -15.73 8.20 -3.69
CA PHE A 89 -16.80 7.59 -4.48
C PHE A 89 -17.98 7.07 -3.65
N GLY A 90 -17.90 7.14 -2.32
CA GLY A 90 -18.89 6.54 -1.43
C GLY A 90 -18.84 5.00 -1.40
N PRO A 91 -19.81 4.35 -0.71
CA PRO A 91 -19.88 2.90 -0.64
C PRO A 91 -20.22 2.29 -2.00
N ARG A 92 -19.70 1.08 -2.26
CA ARG A 92 -20.04 0.34 -3.49
C ARG A 92 -21.55 0.06 -3.52
N PRO A 93 -22.27 0.37 -4.62
CA PRO A 93 -23.67 0.00 -4.78
C PRO A 93 -23.84 -1.51 -4.65
N ARG A 94 -24.83 -1.94 -3.86
CA ARG A 94 -25.18 -3.36 -3.78
C ARG A 94 -25.86 -3.74 -5.09
N GLN A 95 -25.22 -4.57 -5.91
CA GLN A 95 -25.89 -5.17 -7.05
C GLN A 95 -26.96 -6.13 -6.54
N LEU A 96 -28.22 -5.82 -6.80
CA LEU A 96 -29.30 -6.77 -6.65
C LEU A 96 -29.07 -7.86 -7.70
N ARG A 97 -28.79 -9.09 -7.27
CA ARG A 97 -28.87 -10.24 -8.19
C ARG A 97 -30.34 -10.35 -8.60
N PRO A 98 -30.66 -10.50 -9.90
CA PRO A 98 -32.03 -10.84 -10.28
C PRO A 98 -32.41 -12.12 -9.52
N ALA A 99 -33.56 -12.12 -8.86
CA ALA A 99 -34.13 -13.35 -8.33
C ALA A 99 -34.22 -14.30 -9.52
N ILE A 100 -33.54 -15.44 -9.43
CA ILE A 100 -33.76 -16.54 -10.35
C ILE A 100 -35.22 -16.91 -10.10
N LEU A 101 -36.10 -16.63 -11.06
CA LEU A 101 -37.46 -17.15 -11.03
C LEU A 101 -37.30 -18.68 -11.11
N GLU A 102 -37.52 -19.36 -10.00
CA GLU A 102 -37.76 -20.80 -10.01
C GLU A 102 -39.07 -21.02 -10.76
N GLU A 103 -38.99 -21.15 -12.09
CA GLU A 103 -40.06 -21.78 -12.84
C GLU A 103 -39.94 -23.28 -12.67
N GLY A 104 -40.75 -23.82 -11.75
CA GLY A 104 -41.18 -25.22 -11.80
C GLY A 104 -41.92 -25.49 -13.12
N PRO A 105 -41.96 -26.75 -13.58
CA PRO A 105 -42.75 -27.77 -12.89
C PRO A 105 -42.00 -29.07 -12.53
#